data_AF-A0A443RYU4-F1
#
_entry.id   AF-A0A443RYU4-F1
#
_cell.length_a   1.000
_cell.length_b   1.000
_cell.length_c   1.000
_cell.angle_alpha   90.00
_cell.angle_beta   90.00
_cell.angle_gamma   90.00
#
_symmetry.space_group_name_H-M   'P 1'
#
loop_
_entity.id
_entity.type
_entity.pdbx_description
1 polymer ?
#
loop_
_entity_poly.entity_id
_entity_poly.type
_entity_poly.pdbx_seq_one_letter_code
_entity_poly.pdbx_strand_id
1 'polypeptide(L)'
;MCSNQQISRRLPEFRKYIVSSIISKPFLSLKKNSYLFKGNERFEGFCVDLLEHISVKIGFNYEIVLVNDDNYGVRQLNGKWNGIVGEILTKV
;
A
#
# COMPACT_ATOMS: atom_id res chain seq x y z
N MET A 1 31.14 -34.53 17.39
CA MET A 1 30.97 -33.14 17.87
C MET A 1 31.37 -32.19 16.75
N CYS A 2 30.72 -31.02 16.69
CA CYS A 2 30.70 -30.00 15.62
C CYS A 2 29.69 -30.25 14.50
N SER A 3 28.72 -29.40 14.17
CA SER A 3 28.07 -28.27 14.87
C SER A 3 26.75 -28.10 14.13
N ASN A 4 25.62 -28.21 14.82
CA ASN A 4 24.29 -27.85 14.32
C ASN A 4 24.18 -26.33 14.16
N GLN A 5 24.88 -25.76 13.18
CA GLN A 5 24.77 -24.35 12.82
C GLN A 5 24.29 -24.23 11.37
N GLN A 6 22.98 -24.30 11.20
CA GLN A 6 22.25 -23.58 10.16
C GLN A 6 20.77 -23.44 10.57
N ILE A 7 20.57 -22.85 11.76
CA ILE A 7 19.27 -22.34 12.18
C ILE A 7 19.00 -21.04 11.42
N SER A 8 17.78 -20.92 10.89
CA SER A 8 17.17 -19.73 10.28
C SER A 8 17.69 -19.33 8.89
N ARG A 9 17.33 -20.10 7.86
CA ARG A 9 16.87 -19.42 6.63
C ARG A 9 15.62 -18.65 7.05
N ARG A 10 15.76 -17.35 7.38
CA ARG A 10 14.61 -16.45 7.53
C ARG A 10 13.75 -16.70 6.29
N LEU A 11 12.54 -17.23 6.49
CA LEU A 11 11.51 -17.15 5.46
C LEU A 11 11.53 -15.69 5.01
N PRO A 12 11.60 -15.38 3.71
CA PRO A 12 11.57 -13.99 3.27
C PRO A 12 10.36 -13.38 3.97
N GLU A 13 10.58 -12.38 4.83
CA GLU A 13 9.47 -11.62 5.38
C GLU A 13 8.65 -11.21 4.17
N PHE A 14 7.38 -11.63 4.12
CA PHE A 14 6.51 -11.33 3.00
C PHE A 14 6.39 -9.81 2.92
N ARG A 15 7.26 -9.19 2.12
CA ARG A 15 7.37 -7.74 2.01
C ARG A 15 6.04 -7.24 1.49
N LYS A 16 5.34 -6.48 2.32
CA LYS A 16 4.07 -5.86 1.97
C LYS A 16 4.35 -4.44 1.48
N TYR A 17 3.91 -4.14 0.26
CA TYR A 17 4.01 -2.80 -0.32
C TYR A 17 2.84 -1.95 0.16
N ILE A 18 3.12 -0.77 0.72
CA ILE A 18 2.07 0.18 1.07
C ILE A 18 1.77 1.04 -0.15
N VAL A 19 0.52 1.01 -0.59
CA VAL A 19 0.00 1.80 -1.71
C VAL A 19 -0.83 2.93 -1.13
N SER A 20 -0.21 4.11 -0.97
CA SER A 20 -0.90 5.33 -0.55
C SER A 20 -1.75 5.87 -1.70
N SER A 21 -3.02 6.16 -1.45
CA SER A 21 -3.97 6.63 -2.48
C SER A 21 -5.02 7.57 -1.91
N ILE A 22 -5.79 8.22 -2.78
CA ILE A 22 -6.98 9.01 -2.45
C ILE A 22 -8.24 8.38 -3.05
N ILE A 23 -9.40 8.68 -2.49
CA ILE A 23 -10.68 8.32 -3.08
C ILE A 23 -10.93 9.21 -4.31
N SER A 24 -10.93 8.60 -5.49
CA SER A 24 -11.15 9.28 -6.75
C SER A 24 -11.87 8.33 -7.70
N LYS A 25 -13.18 8.55 -7.89
CA LYS A 25 -13.97 7.75 -8.84
C LYS A 25 -13.61 8.13 -10.29
N PRO A 26 -13.50 7.14 -11.21
CA PRO A 26 -13.79 5.71 -11.06
C PRO A 26 -12.58 4.83 -10.67
N PHE A 27 -11.46 5.43 -10.28
CA PHE A 27 -10.18 4.75 -10.07
C PHE A 27 -10.08 4.02 -8.73
N LEU A 28 -10.49 4.68 -7.65
CA LEU A 28 -10.50 4.11 -6.30
C LEU A 28 -11.68 4.68 -5.51
N SER A 29 -12.47 3.80 -4.92
CA SER A 29 -13.56 4.15 -4.00
C SER A 29 -13.76 3.09 -2.93
N LEU A 30 -14.36 3.47 -1.80
CA LEU A 30 -14.83 2.50 -0.82
C LEU A 30 -16.11 1.83 -1.34
N LYS A 31 -16.20 0.51 -1.18
CA LYS A 31 -17.44 -0.24 -1.39
C LYS A 31 -18.53 0.28 -0.47
N LYS A 32 -19.79 0.23 -0.92
CA LYS A 32 -20.96 0.64 -0.12
C LYS A 32 -21.04 -0.09 1.23
N ASN A 33 -20.67 -1.36 1.25
CA ASN A 33 -20.62 -2.22 2.43
C ASN A 33 -19.18 -2.45 2.94
N SER A 34 -18.28 -1.48 2.73
CA SER A 34 -16.88 -1.56 3.13
C SER A 34 -16.66 -1.89 4.61
N TYR A 35 -17.59 -1.54 5.50
CA TYR A 35 -17.55 -1.88 6.93
C TYR A 35 -17.61 -3.38 7.23
N LEU A 36 -18.07 -4.20 6.28
CA LEU A 36 -18.09 -5.66 6.38
C LEU A 36 -16.74 -6.30 5.98
N PHE A 37 -15.85 -5.53 5.35
CA PHE A 37 -14.60 -6.03 4.79
C PHE A 37 -13.38 -5.49 5.55
N LYS A 38 -12.24 -6.15 5.38
CA LYS A 38 -10.96 -5.75 5.99
C LYS A 38 -9.88 -5.55 4.91
N GLY A 39 -8.90 -4.71 5.21
CA GLY A 39 -7.77 -4.46 4.32
C GLY A 39 -8.20 -3.95 2.94
N ASN A 40 -7.65 -4.57 1.89
CA ASN A 40 -7.85 -4.16 0.49
C ASN A 40 -9.27 -4.44 -0.03
N GLU A 41 -9.97 -5.41 0.54
CA GLU A 41 -11.32 -5.81 0.11
C GLU A 41 -12.36 -4.71 0.29
N ARG A 42 -12.06 -3.68 1.09
CA ARG A 42 -12.91 -2.51 1.31
C ARG A 42 -12.99 -1.59 0.10
N PHE A 43 -12.05 -1.71 -0.84
CA PHE A 43 -11.92 -0.81 -1.98
C PHE A 43 -12.41 -1.46 -3.28
N GLU A 44 -12.89 -0.62 -4.20
CA GLU A 44 -13.29 -0.97 -5.56
C GLU A 44 -12.90 0.15 -6.53
N GLY A 45 -12.72 -0.20 -7.80
CA GLY A 45 -12.39 0.76 -8.87
C GLY A 45 -11.26 0.23 -9.76
N PHE A 46 -11.05 0.93 -10.87
CA PHE A 46 -10.09 0.51 -11.90
C PHE A 46 -8.68 0.22 -11.35
N CYS A 47 -8.17 1.05 -10.44
CA CYS A 47 -6.83 0.87 -9.88
C CYS A 47 -6.74 -0.33 -8.93
N VAL A 48 -7.84 -0.71 -8.27
CA VAL A 48 -7.87 -1.90 -7.41
C VAL A 48 -7.73 -3.15 -8.27
N ASP A 49 -8.51 -3.25 -9.34
CA ASP A 49 -8.45 -4.37 -10.28
C ASP A 49 -7.05 -4.46 -10.90
N LEU A 50 -6.49 -3.34 -11.34
CA LEU A 50 -5.16 -3.29 -11.92
C LEU A 50 -4.07 -3.75 -10.92
N LEU A 51 -4.12 -3.26 -9.67
CA LEU A 51 -3.15 -3.65 -8.64
C LEU A 51 -3.22 -5.14 -8.33
N GLU A 52 -4.41 -5.72 -8.30
CA GLU A 52 -4.60 -7.15 -8.08
C GLU A 52 -4.00 -8.00 -9.22
N HIS A 53 -4.19 -7.58 -10.47
CA HIS A 53 -3.56 -8.28 -11.60
C HIS A 53 -2.03 -8.19 -11.56
N ILE A 54 -1.49 -7.04 -11.15
CA ILE A 54 -0.04 -6.83 -11.04
C ILE A 54 0.53 -7.64 -9.85
N SER A 55 -0.17 -7.66 -8.71
CA SER A 55 0.26 -8.39 -7.50
C SER A 55 0.34 -9.89 -7.76
N VAL A 56 -0.66 -10.47 -8.43
CA VAL A 56 -0.70 -11.89 -8.80
C VAL A 56 0.39 -12.22 -9.83
N LYS A 57 0.58 -11.36 -10.84
CA LYS A 57 1.56 -11.60 -11.90
C LYS A 57 3.02 -11.57 -11.39
N ILE A 58 3.32 -10.67 -10.45
CA ILE A 58 4.69 -10.48 -9.93
C ILE A 58 4.93 -11.28 -8.65
N GLY A 59 3.88 -11.59 -7.89
CA GLY A 59 3.96 -12.33 -6.64
C GLY A 59 4.33 -11.47 -5.43
N PHE A 60 3.73 -10.29 -5.28
CA PHE A 60 3.91 -9.44 -4.08
C PHE A 60 2.59 -9.18 -3.35
N ASN A 61 2.71 -8.88 -2.06
CA ASN A 61 1.58 -8.46 -1.22
C ASN A 61 1.55 -6.94 -1.12
N TYR A 62 0.35 -6.36 -1.05
CA TYR A 62 0.19 -4.92 -0.90
C TYR A 62 -0.93 -4.55 0.08
N GLU A 63 -0.92 -3.32 0.58
CA GLU A 63 -2.01 -2.71 1.34
C GLU A 63 -2.35 -1.34 0.78
N ILE A 64 -3.63 -1.12 0.49
CA ILE A 64 -4.13 0.20 0.14
C ILE A 64 -4.37 0.99 1.43
N VAL A 65 -3.71 2.14 1.54
CA VAL A 65 -3.89 3.10 2.64
C VAL A 65 -4.33 4.42 2.05
N LEU A 66 -5.35 5.04 2.66
CA LEU A 66 -5.76 6.38 2.27
C LEU A 66 -4.83 7.39 2.92
N VAL A 67 -4.36 8.35 2.12
CA VAL A 67 -3.58 9.48 2.64
C VAL A 67 -4.45 10.32 3.58
N ASN A 68 -3.88 10.76 4.70
CA ASN A 68 -4.64 11.41 5.77
C ASN A 68 -5.23 12.78 5.39
N ASP A 69 -4.60 13.49 4.44
CA ASP A 69 -4.97 14.86 4.08
C ASP A 69 -5.70 14.97 2.73
N ASP A 70 -6.06 13.82 2.13
CA ASP A 70 -6.70 13.70 0.81
C ASP A 70 -6.00 14.46 -0.34
N ASN A 71 -4.71 14.78 -0.19
CA ASN A 71 -3.94 15.49 -1.21
C ASN A 71 -3.02 14.54 -1.98
N TYR A 72 -2.82 14.83 -3.27
CA TYR A 72 -1.76 14.16 -4.04
C TYR A 72 -0.37 14.57 -3.54
N GLY A 73 -0.18 15.87 -3.33
CA GLY A 73 1.06 16.42 -2.79
C GLY A 73 1.32 17.84 -3.27
N VAL A 74 1.52 18.73 -2.32
CA VAL A 74 1.83 20.15 -2.50
C VAL A 74 3.12 20.43 -1.75
N ARG A 75 4.06 21.10 -2.42
CA ARG A 75 5.29 21.52 -1.78
C ARG A 75 5.01 22.70 -0.86
N GLN A 76 5.25 22.50 0.43
CA GLN A 76 5.07 23.52 1.44
C GLN A 76 6.25 24.50 1.45
N LEU A 77 6.03 25.68 2.06
CA LEU A 77 7.05 26.73 2.19
C LEU A 77 8.29 26.25 2.97
N ASN A 78 8.11 25.32 3.91
CA ASN A 78 9.21 24.67 4.65
C ASN A 78 10.03 23.67 3.81
N GLY A 79 9.72 23.53 2.51
CA GLY A 79 10.39 22.63 1.57
C GLY A 79 9.92 21.17 1.61
N LYS A 80 9.06 20.79 2.57
CA LYS A 80 8.46 19.45 2.68
C LYS A 80 7.29 19.30 1.72
N TRP A 81 6.92 18.05 1.45
CA TRP A 81 5.71 17.71 0.70
C TRP A 81 4.66 17.14 1.65
N ASN A 82 3.39 17.46 1.41
CA ASN A 82 2.26 16.75 2.01
C ASN A 82 1.67 15.72 1.03
N GLY A 83 0.49 15.18 1.33
CA GLY A 83 -0.17 14.24 0.44
C GLY A 83 0.56 12.91 0.24
N ILE A 84 0.16 12.21 -0.82
CA ILE A 84 0.79 10.97 -1.28
C ILE A 84 2.30 11.15 -1.46
N VAL A 85 2.73 12.27 -2.07
CA VAL A 85 4.17 12.58 -2.27
C VAL A 85 4.89 12.67 -0.92
N GLY A 86 4.31 13.36 0.05
CA GLY A 86 4.85 13.47 1.41
C GLY A 86 4.99 12.12 2.09
N GLU A 87 3.98 11.25 1.98
CA GLU A 87 4.03 9.90 2.55
C GLU A 87 5.13 9.04 1.94
N ILE A 88 5.30 9.08 0.62
CA ILE A 88 6.35 8.32 -0.09
C ILE A 88 7.74 8.81 0.32
N LEU A 89 7.94 10.13 0.43
CA LEU A 89 9.24 10.70 0.78
C LEU A 89 9.60 10.51 2.26
N THR A 90 8.61 10.44 3.15
CA THR A 90 8.84 10.34 4.60
C THR A 90 8.98 8.90 5.08
N LYS A 91 8.34 7.94 4.40
CA LYS A 91 8.49 6.51 4.68
C LYS A 91 9.76 5.97 4.03
N VAL A 92 10.92 6.34 4.58
CA VAL A 92 12.24 5.75 4.30
C VAL A 92 12.75 5.05 5.55
#